data_AF-A0A357ZXL9-F1
#
_entry.id   AF-A0A357ZXL9-F1
#
_cell.length_a   1.000
_cell.length_b   1.000
_cell.length_c   1.000
_cell.angle_alpha   90.00
_cell.angle_beta   90.00
_cell.angle_gamma   90.00
#
_symmetry.space_group_name_H-M   'P 1'
#
loop_
_entity.id
_entity.type
_entity.pdbx_description
1 polymer ?
#
loop_
_entity_poly.entity_id
_entity_poly.type
_entity_poly.pdbx_seq_one_letter_code
_entity_poly.pdbx_strand_id
1 'polypeptide(L)' 'MPVVLHLFDTAQGKVVPFEPREPGKVSMYVCGPTVYGPPHLGHGRFS' A
#
# COMPACT_ATOMS: atom_id res chain seq x y z
N MET A 1 18.19 -15.36 -10.43
CA MET A 1 16.73 -15.29 -10.65
C MET A 1 16.23 -14.02 -9.98
N PRO A 2 15.48 -13.13 -10.66
CA PRO A 2 14.96 -11.94 -10.00
C PRO A 2 13.98 -12.35 -8.91
N VAL A 3 14.12 -11.77 -7.72
CA VAL A 3 13.19 -11.98 -6.59
C VAL A 3 11.97 -11.09 -6.83
N VAL A 4 10.78 -11.70 -6.87
CA VAL A 4 9.51 -11.00 -7.10
C VAL A 4 8.86 -10.70 -5.76
N LEU A 5 8.55 -9.43 -5.51
CA LEU A 5 7.78 -8.99 -4.35
C LEU A 5 6.37 -9.59 -4.44
N HIS A 6 5.82 -10.04 -3.31
CA HIS A 6 4.43 -10.51 -3.22
C HIS A 6 3.66 -9.64 -2.24
N LEU A 7 2.44 -9.24 -2.61
CA LEU A 7 1.55 -8.39 -1.80
C LEU A 7 0.23 -9.12 -1.55
N PHE A 8 -0.41 -8.85 -0.42
CA PHE A 8 -1.78 -9.29 -0.19
C PHE A 8 -2.74 -8.34 -0.91
N ASP A 9 -3.44 -8.84 -1.93
CA ASP A 9 -4.47 -8.08 -2.63
C ASP A 9 -5.81 -8.30 -1.92
N THR A 10 -6.27 -7.27 -1.20
CA THR A 10 -7.54 -7.31 -0.47
C THR A 10 -8.76 -7.52 -1.38
N ALA A 11 -8.72 -7.05 -2.64
CA ALA A 11 -9.81 -7.26 -3.59
C ALA A 11 -9.89 -8.72 -4.07
N GLN A 12 -8.75 -9.42 -4.12
CA GLN A 12 -8.69 -10.85 -4.47
C GLN A 12 -8.65 -11.79 -3.26
N GLY A 13 -8.43 -11.28 -2.06
CA GLY A 13 -8.35 -12.05 -0.82
C GLY A 13 -7.16 -13.02 -0.74
N LYS A 14 -6.07 -12.76 -1.47
CA LYS A 14 -4.91 -13.66 -1.54
C LYS A 14 -3.59 -12.92 -1.74
N VAL A 15 -2.49 -13.60 -1.45
CA VAL A 15 -1.14 -13.11 -1.77
C VAL A 15 -0.89 -13.31 -3.28
N VAL A 16 -0.49 -12.24 -3.96
CA VAL A 16 -0.22 -12.21 -5.40
C VAL A 16 1.17 -11.63 -5.68
N PRO A 17 1.84 -12.04 -6.78
CA PRO A 17 3.07 -11.38 -7.22
C PRO A 17 2.78 -9.92 -7.58
N PHE A 18 3.67 -9.02 -7.20
CA PHE A 18 3.61 -7.61 -7.56
C PHE A 18 4.23 -7.40 -8.94
N GLU A 19 3.41 -6.90 -9.87
CA GLU A 19 3.83 -6.52 -11.22
C GLU A 19 3.55 -5.02 -11.42
N PRO A 20 4.59 -4.18 -11.57
CA PRO A 20 4.38 -2.75 -11.78
C PRO A 20 3.75 -2.47 -13.14
N ARG A 21 2.84 -1.50 -13.19
CA ARG A 21 2.20 -1.07 -14.44
C ARG A 21 3.19 -0.53 -15.48
N GLU A 22 4.24 0.15 -15.02
CA GLU A 22 5.36 0.63 -15.84
C GLU A 22 6.67 0.06 -15.30
N PRO A 23 7.53 -0.56 -16.13
CA PRO A 23 8.80 -1.12 -15.66
C PRO A 23 9.65 -0.07 -14.92
N GLY A 24 10.10 -0.41 -13.71
CA GLY A 24 10.92 0.47 -12.88
C GLY A 24 10.16 1.61 -12.18
N LYS A 25 8.82 1.67 -12.29
CA LYS A 25 8.01 2.71 -11.64
C LYS A 25 6.87 2.11 -10.82
N VAL A 26 6.62 2.71 -9.67
CA VAL A 26 5.49 2.35 -8.78
C VAL A 26 4.72 3.62 -8.43
N SER A 27 3.40 3.53 -8.46
CA SER A 27 2.50 4.56 -7.93
C SER A 27 1.72 3.98 -6.76
N MET A 28 1.67 4.70 -5.65
CA MET A 28 0.99 4.28 -4.42
C MET A 28 0.17 5.43 -3.88
N TYR A 29 -1.07 5.13 -3.48
CA TYR A 29 -1.95 6.07 -2.80
C TYR A 29 -2.35 5.49 -1.44
N VAL A 30 -2.28 6.34 -0.42
CA VAL A 30 -2.72 6.03 0.94
C VAL A 30 -3.65 7.15 1.37
N CYS A 31 -4.83 6.81 1.86
CA CYS A 31 -5.76 7.79 2.40
C CYS A 31 -5.13 8.52 3.58
N GLY A 32 -5.20 9.85 3.58
CA GLY A 32 -4.77 10.68 4.71
C GLY A 32 -5.81 10.75 5.83
N PRO A 33 -5.45 11.35 6.99
CA PRO A 33 -6.39 11.65 8.05
C PRO A 33 -7.32 12.81 7.67
N THR A 34 -8.50 12.86 8.29
CA THR A 34 -9.38 14.03 8.21
C THR A 34 -8.86 15.13 9.15
N VAL A 35 -8.76 16.38 8.66
CA VAL A 35 -8.03 17.48 9.33
C VAL A 35 -8.81 18.28 10.38
N TYR A 36 -9.90 17.73 10.95
CA TYR A 36 -10.72 18.46 11.93
C TYR A 36 -10.13 18.47 13.36
N GLY A 37 -9.02 17.76 13.60
CA GLY A 37 -8.38 17.71 14.91
C GLY A 37 -7.02 17.01 14.89
N PRO A 38 -6.35 16.93 16.05
CA PRO A 38 -5.05 16.29 16.16
C PRO A 38 -5.11 14.77 15.84
N PRO A 39 -4.11 14.21 15.14
CA PRO A 39 -4.07 12.78 14.85
C PRO A 39 -3.81 11.98 16.12
N HIS A 40 -4.61 10.92 16.34
CA HIS A 40 -4.34 9.91 17.36
C HIS A 40 -3.34 8.83 16.90
N LEU A 41 -2.82 8.04 17.84
CA LEU A 41 -1.84 6.95 17.58
C LEU A 41 -2.25 5.97 16.48
N GLY A 42 -3.54 5.69 16.35
CA GLY A 42 -4.07 4.85 15.27
C GLY A 42 -3.73 5.36 13.86
N HIS A 43 -3.64 6.68 13.65
CA HIS A 43 -3.20 7.24 12.38
C HIS A 43 -1.73 6.88 12.12
N GLY A 44 -0.86 7.11 13.09
CA GLY A 44 0.58 6.78 13.02
C GLY A 44 0.93 5.31 12.79
N ARG A 45 -0.02 4.39 12.98
CA ARG A 45 0.21 2.96 12.69
C ARG A 45 0.14 2.65 11.20
N PHE A 46 -0.69 3.36 10.45
CA PHE A 46 -0.89 3.12 9.01
C PHE A 46 -0.37 4.25 8.12
N SER A 47 -0.21 5.46 8.66
CA SER A 47 0.39 6.61 7.99
C SER A 47 1.91 6.54 7.97
#